data_AF-A0A2R6P0L8-F1
#
_entry.id   AF-A0A2R6P0L8-F1
#
_cell.length_a   1.000
_cell.length_b   1.000
_cell.length_c   1.000
_cell.angle_alpha   90.00
_cell.angle_beta   90.00
_cell.angle_gamma   90.00
#
_symmetry.space_group_name_H-M   'P 1'
#
loop_
_entity.id
_entity.type
_entity.pdbx_description
1 polymer ?
#
loop_
_entity_poly.entity_id
_entity_poly.type
_entity_poly.pdbx_seq_one_letter_code
_entity_poly.pdbx_strand_id
1 'polypeptide(L)'
;MFRTAFRASFSPLRAAPTFAPRTFAVARRFITQDARDKIQQAVTSTPVVLFMKGTPQKPECGFSRAAVQVLEMHGVPSEKLKTFNVLEDTELRSSIKEFS
;
A
#
# COMPACT_ATOMS: atom_id res chain seq x y z
N MET A 1 48.77 28.42 -29.61
CA MET A 1 48.73 29.32 -28.44
C MET A 1 47.76 28.75 -27.43
N PHE A 2 48.29 28.26 -26.31
CA PHE A 2 47.58 27.72 -25.15
C PHE A 2 46.70 28.77 -24.49
N ARG A 3 45.46 28.41 -24.10
CA ARG A 3 44.81 28.97 -22.89
C ARG A 3 43.92 27.91 -22.23
N THR A 4 44.55 27.23 -21.30
CA THR A 4 43.97 26.56 -20.13
C THR A 4 43.02 27.51 -19.40
N ALA A 5 41.79 27.07 -19.15
CA ALA A 5 40.91 27.68 -18.15
C ALA A 5 40.35 26.57 -17.25
N PHE A 6 41.15 26.26 -16.24
CA PHE A 6 40.81 25.42 -15.10
C PHE A 6 39.74 26.18 -14.28
N ARG A 7 38.46 25.78 -14.39
CA ARG A 7 37.42 26.35 -13.53
C ARG A 7 37.12 25.36 -12.40
N ALA A 8 37.53 25.79 -11.21
CA ALA A 8 37.54 25.06 -9.97
C ALA A 8 36.21 24.35 -9.65
N SER A 9 36.31 23.08 -9.28
CA SER A 9 35.28 22.31 -8.58
C SER A 9 35.12 22.84 -7.16
N PHE A 10 34.17 23.74 -6.95
CA PHE A 10 33.68 24.05 -5.61
C PHE A 10 32.51 23.13 -5.31
N SER A 11 32.79 21.98 -4.69
CA SER A 11 31.76 21.17 -4.05
C SER A 11 31.33 21.85 -2.75
N PRO A 12 30.08 22.30 -2.59
CA PRO A 12 29.58 22.66 -1.28
C PRO A 12 29.51 21.39 -0.43
N LEU A 13 30.18 21.41 0.72
CA LEU A 13 30.03 20.39 1.76
C LEU A 13 28.56 20.37 2.19
N ARG A 14 27.82 19.37 1.70
CA ARG A 14 26.43 19.12 2.09
C ARG A 14 26.45 18.58 3.51
N ALA A 15 25.97 19.40 4.46
CA ALA A 15 25.79 19.03 5.85
C ALA A 15 25.06 17.67 5.95
N ALA A 16 25.65 16.76 6.73
CA ALA A 16 25.05 15.47 7.02
C ALA A 16 23.72 15.67 7.78
N PRO A 17 22.64 14.97 7.42
CA PRO A 17 21.42 15.02 8.21
C PRO A 17 21.71 14.41 9.58
N THR A 18 21.58 15.22 10.63
CA THR A 18 21.55 14.76 12.02
C THR A 18 20.46 13.71 12.15
N PHE A 19 20.87 12.47 12.39
CA PHE A 19 20.01 11.32 12.55
C PHE A 19 19.25 11.47 13.88
N ALA A 20 18.14 12.21 13.85
CA ALA A 20 17.23 12.28 14.97
C ALA A 20 16.66 10.87 15.20
N PRO A 21 16.68 10.34 16.44
CA PRO A 21 16.02 9.08 16.73
C PRO A 21 14.54 9.32 16.49
N ARG A 22 14.02 8.76 15.41
CA ARG A 22 12.58 8.64 15.22
C ARG A 22 12.11 7.76 16.37
N THR A 23 11.60 8.37 17.43
CA THR A 23 10.77 7.68 18.39
C THR A 23 9.72 6.97 17.55
N PHE A 24 9.80 5.64 17.50
CA PHE A 24 8.78 4.81 16.89
C PHE A 24 7.55 5.02 17.77
N ALA A 25 6.76 6.04 17.45
CA ALA A 25 5.43 6.19 17.98
C ALA A 25 4.71 4.90 17.61
N VAL A 26 4.53 4.02 18.59
CA VAL A 26 3.72 2.82 18.46
C VAL A 26 2.33 3.33 18.12
N ALA A 27 1.99 3.34 16.84
CA ALA A 27 0.68 3.72 16.36
C ALA A 27 -0.29 2.75 17.04
N ARG A 28 -1.05 3.22 18.03
CA ARG A 28 -2.09 2.44 18.67
C ARG A 28 -3.10 2.10 17.57
N ARG A 29 -3.20 0.82 17.23
CA ARG A 29 -4.21 0.25 16.34
C ARG A 29 -5.54 0.25 17.11
N PHE A 30 -6.45 1.14 16.75
CA PHE A 30 -7.78 1.25 17.35
C PHE A 30 -8.86 0.68 16.42
N ILE A 31 -8.86 -0.66 16.27
CA ILE A 31 -9.89 -1.39 15.54
C ILE A 31 -10.96 -1.88 16.53
N THR A 32 -12.24 -1.73 16.18
CA THR A 32 -13.34 -2.28 16.98
C THR A 32 -13.39 -3.80 16.84
N GLN A 33 -13.89 -4.49 17.87
CA GLN A 33 -14.01 -5.95 17.82
C GLN A 33 -14.96 -6.41 16.71
N ASP A 34 -16.06 -5.69 16.49
CA ASP A 34 -17.03 -5.98 15.42
C ASP A 34 -16.41 -5.85 14.02
N ALA A 35 -15.64 -4.79 13.74
CA ALA A 35 -14.95 -4.65 12.46
C ALA A 35 -13.88 -5.73 12.27
N ARG A 36 -13.17 -6.11 13.34
CA ARG A 36 -12.20 -7.20 13.31
C ARG A 36 -12.88 -8.53 12.96
N ASP A 37 -14.01 -8.84 13.57
CA ASP A 37 -14.74 -10.09 13.35
C ASP A 37 -15.32 -10.16 11.93
N LYS A 38 -15.85 -9.05 11.41
CA LYS A 38 -16.30 -8.94 10.02
C LYS A 38 -15.17 -9.19 9.01
N ILE A 39 -14.01 -8.57 9.21
CA ILE A 39 -12.84 -8.78 8.34
C ILE A 39 -12.35 -10.22 8.46
N GLN A 40 -12.28 -10.76 9.67
CA GLN A 40 -11.89 -12.15 9.92
C GLN A 40 -12.81 -13.14 9.19
N GLN A 41 -14.13 -12.91 9.26
CA GLN A 41 -15.10 -13.73 8.55
C GLN A 41 -14.93 -13.62 7.03
N ALA A 42 -14.73 -12.40 6.52
CA ALA A 42 -14.50 -12.16 5.09
C ALA A 42 -13.27 -12.94 4.58
N VAL A 43 -12.13 -12.85 5.26
CA VAL A 43 -10.88 -13.55 4.85
C VAL A 43 -10.94 -15.06 5.03
N THR A 44 -11.77 -15.56 5.95
CA THR A 44 -11.94 -17.02 6.16
C THR A 44 -12.92 -17.62 5.16
N SER A 45 -13.82 -16.82 4.59
CA SER A 45 -14.90 -17.30 3.72
C SER A 45 -14.45 -17.81 2.36
N THR A 46 -13.32 -17.31 1.84
CA THR A 46 -12.83 -17.64 0.49
C THR A 46 -11.31 -17.78 0.49
N PRO A 47 -10.73 -18.62 -0.39
CA PRO A 47 -9.29 -18.86 -0.41
C PRO A 47 -8.45 -17.61 -0.73
N VAL A 48 -8.99 -16.70 -1.55
CA VAL A 48 -8.31 -15.47 -1.93
C VAL A 48 -9.25 -14.29 -1.74
N VAL A 49 -8.81 -13.32 -0.93
CA VAL A 49 -9.51 -12.06 -0.73
C VAL A 49 -8.63 -10.89 -1.13
N LEU A 50 -9.18 -9.98 -1.93
CA LEU A 50 -8.51 -8.76 -2.37
C LEU A 50 -9.29 -7.52 -1.93
N PHE A 51 -8.71 -6.77 -0.98
CA PHE A 51 -9.16 -5.42 -0.64
C PHE A 51 -8.48 -4.43 -1.58
N MET A 52 -9.26 -3.75 -2.43
CA MET A 52 -8.72 -2.89 -3.49
C MET A 52 -9.50 -1.58 -3.64
N LYS A 53 -8.92 -0.63 -4.40
CA LYS A 53 -9.57 0.63 -4.75
C LYS A 53 -10.31 0.48 -6.08
N GLY A 54 -11.63 0.63 -6.05
CA GLY A 54 -12.50 0.30 -7.16
C GLY A 54 -12.86 -1.18 -7.20
N THR A 55 -13.25 -1.67 -8.37
CA THR A 55 -13.61 -3.08 -8.60
C THR A 55 -12.65 -3.73 -9.61
N PRO A 56 -12.62 -5.08 -9.73
CA PRO A 56 -11.81 -5.74 -10.75
C PRO A 56 -12.08 -5.23 -12.17
N GLN A 57 -13.34 -4.91 -12.47
CA GLN A 57 -13.76 -4.37 -13.78
C GLN A 57 -13.39 -2.89 -13.95
N LYS A 58 -13.33 -2.12 -12.84
CA LYS A 58 -13.04 -0.69 -12.83
C LYS A 58 -12.04 -0.36 -11.70
N PRO A 59 -10.74 -0.67 -11.88
CA PRO A 59 -9.73 -0.37 -10.87
C PRO A 59 -9.37 1.13 -10.90
N GLU A 60 -9.47 1.78 -9.73
CA GLU A 60 -9.25 3.23 -9.58
C GLU A 60 -7.83 3.59 -9.12
N CYS A 61 -6.96 2.60 -8.97
CA CYS A 61 -5.56 2.80 -8.58
C CYS A 61 -4.64 1.86 -9.36
N GLY A 62 -3.47 2.35 -9.78
CA GLY A 62 -2.49 1.56 -10.54
C GLY A 62 -2.04 0.29 -9.80
N PHE A 63 -1.86 0.35 -8.48
CA PHE A 63 -1.52 -0.83 -7.66
C PHE A 63 -2.65 -1.85 -7.64
N SER A 64 -3.90 -1.38 -7.51
CA SER A 64 -5.08 -2.25 -7.54
C SER A 64 -5.25 -2.92 -8.90
N ARG A 65 -4.99 -2.21 -10.01
CA ARG A 65 -4.98 -2.78 -11.36
C ARG A 65 -3.91 -3.85 -11.53
N ALA A 66 -2.69 -3.57 -11.09
CA ALA A 66 -1.59 -4.54 -11.17
C ALA A 66 -1.88 -5.82 -10.36
N ALA A 67 -2.46 -5.69 -9.16
CA ALA A 67 -2.85 -6.84 -8.35
C ALA A 67 -3.88 -7.74 -9.05
N VAL A 68 -4.93 -7.14 -9.64
CA VAL A 68 -5.93 -7.88 -10.42
C VAL A 68 -5.28 -8.59 -11.61
N GLN A 69 -4.43 -7.89 -12.37
CA GLN A 69 -3.74 -8.48 -13.52
C GLN A 69 -2.86 -9.68 -13.14
N VAL A 70 -2.15 -9.61 -12.00
CA VAL A 70 -1.34 -10.74 -11.51
C VAL A 70 -2.22 -11.95 -11.18
N LEU A 71 -3.35 -11.73 -10.50
CA LEU A 71 -4.28 -12.81 -10.18
C LEU A 71 -4.88 -13.46 -11.44
N GLU A 72 -5.20 -12.65 -12.45
CA GLU A 72 -5.68 -13.13 -13.76
C GLU A 72 -4.61 -13.95 -14.49
N MET A 73 -3.35 -13.49 -14.51
CA MET A 73 -2.23 -14.22 -15.14
C MET A 73 -1.98 -15.58 -14.49
N HIS A 74 -2.21 -15.69 -13.18
CA HIS A 74 -2.12 -16.96 -12.44
C HIS A 74 -3.38 -17.82 -12.55
N GLY A 75 -4.38 -17.39 -13.31
CA GLY A 75 -5.61 -18.15 -13.54
C GLY A 75 -6.44 -18.35 -12.28
N VAL A 76 -6.39 -17.42 -11.32
CA VAL A 76 -7.21 -17.51 -10.11
C VAL A 76 -8.68 -17.38 -10.53
N PRO A 77 -9.51 -18.42 -10.30
CA PRO A 77 -10.88 -18.41 -10.78
C PRO A 77 -11.73 -17.41 -9.96
N SER A 78 -12.66 -16.75 -10.64
CA SER A 78 -13.51 -15.70 -10.06
C SER A 78 -14.33 -16.16 -8.86
N GLU A 79 -14.72 -17.44 -8.82
CA GLU A 79 -15.48 -18.03 -7.72
C GLU A 79 -14.65 -18.25 -6.44
N LYS A 80 -13.32 -18.28 -6.54
CA LYS A 80 -12.40 -18.40 -5.39
C LYS A 80 -11.79 -17.07 -4.97
N LEU A 81 -12.05 -16.00 -5.73
CA LEU A 81 -11.58 -14.66 -5.47
C LEU A 81 -12.73 -13.78 -5.00
N LYS A 82 -12.67 -13.29 -3.77
CA LYS A 82 -13.58 -12.25 -3.29
C LYS A 82 -12.89 -10.90 -3.29
N THR A 83 -13.51 -9.88 -3.88
CA THR A 83 -12.96 -8.52 -3.89
C THR A 83 -13.85 -7.55 -3.11
N PHE A 84 -13.23 -6.63 -2.37
CA PHE A 84 -13.90 -5.59 -1.61
C PHE A 84 -13.37 -4.21 -2.01
N ASN A 85 -14.28 -3.28 -2.36
CA ASN A 85 -13.93 -1.91 -2.70
C ASN A 85 -13.80 -1.05 -1.43
N VAL A 86 -12.57 -0.69 -1.07
CA VAL A 86 -12.31 0.14 0.13
C VAL A 86 -12.64 1.63 -0.07
N LEU A 87 -13.09 2.04 -1.27
CA LEU A 87 -13.53 3.41 -1.51
C LEU A 87 -15.00 3.64 -1.13
N GLU A 88 -15.81 2.58 -1.12
CA GLU A 88 -17.23 2.64 -0.75
C GLU A 88 -17.42 2.64 0.76
N ASP A 89 -16.50 2.04 1.51
CA ASP A 89 -16.57 1.92 2.97
C ASP A 89 -15.32 2.50 3.64
N THR A 90 -15.51 3.64 4.32
CA THR A 90 -14.45 4.37 5.03
C THR A 90 -14.01 3.66 6.31
N GLU A 91 -14.91 2.93 6.97
CA GLU A 91 -14.62 2.14 8.15
C GLU A 91 -13.76 0.94 7.75
N LEU A 92 -14.18 0.17 6.74
CA LEU A 92 -13.41 -0.95 6.21
C LEU A 92 -12.01 -0.53 5.77
N ARG A 93 -11.89 0.61 5.07
CA ARG A 93 -10.61 1.16 4.61
C ARG A 93 -9.63 1.45 5.74
N SER A 94 -10.14 1.86 6.90
CA SER A 94 -9.33 2.17 8.06
C SER A 94 -9.01 0.89 8.83
N SER A 95 -10.04 0.08 9.12
CA SER A 95 -9.93 -1.19 9.85
C SER A 95 -9.01 -2.20 9.17
N ILE A 96 -9.03 -2.33 7.83
CA ILE A 96 -8.16 -3.29 7.14
C ILE A 96 -6.67 -3.00 7.32
N LYS A 97 -6.30 -1.72 7.41
CA LYS A 97 -4.90 -1.31 7.62
C LYS A 97 -4.42 -1.61 9.04
N GLU A 98 -5.35 -1.72 9.98
CA GLU A 98 -5.04 -2.04 11.37
C GLU A 98 -5.08 -3.53 11.65
N PHE A 99 -5.90 -4.27 10.88
CA PHE A 99 -5.99 -5.72 10.94
C PHE A 99 -4.72 -6.42 10.42
N SER A 100 -4.10 -5.89 9.36
CA SER A 100 -2.84 -6.41 8.77
C SER A 100 -1.59 -5.76 9.35
#